data_AF-A0A673BAK2-F1
#
_entry.id   AF-A0A673BAK2-F1
#
_cell.length_a   1.000
_cell.length_b   1.000
_cell.length_c   1.000
_cell.angle_alpha   90.00
_cell.angle_beta   90.00
_cell.angle_gamma   90.00
#
_symmetry.space_group_name_H-M   'P 1'
#
loop_
_entity.id
_entity.type
_entity.pdbx_description
1 polymer ?
#
loop_
_entity_poly.entity_id
_entity_poly.type
_entity_poly.pdbx_seq_one_letter_code
_entity_poly.pdbx_strand_id
1 'polypeptide(L)'
;RRRHTHRQTDRQADTQTDRQTDRVLGLSPFFVCVFSSDFPKELQIFDSPCVKCCCPAPPPKISDLMNDKDLLDLLRLKLDPNHCTVKNWKNFASRWGMSYDELTLLEHRTQGSLVHSPTQEFLLRYNQKSVSELSELCRFYQRIDVLRLLQSWMEKDWPSRWQHTH
;
A
#
# COMPACT_ATOMS: atom_id res chain seq x y z
N ARG A 1 1.16 -11.52 72.88
CA ARG A 1 0.53 -10.17 72.88
C ARG A 1 -0.52 -10.17 71.76
N ARG A 2 -1.80 -10.07 72.13
CA ARG A 2 -2.98 -10.14 71.25
C ARG A 2 -2.94 -9.06 70.14
N ARG A 3 -3.44 -9.39 68.96
CA ARG A 3 -4.60 -8.71 68.37
C ARG A 3 -5.16 -9.50 67.19
N HIS A 4 -6.26 -10.18 67.47
CA HIS A 4 -7.26 -10.65 66.54
C HIS A 4 -8.25 -9.49 66.36
N THR A 5 -8.58 -9.12 65.12
CA THR A 5 -9.70 -8.19 64.85
C THR A 5 -10.60 -8.79 63.79
N HIS A 6 -11.75 -9.21 64.28
CA HIS A 6 -12.99 -9.57 63.62
C HIS A 6 -13.55 -8.42 62.78
N ARG A 7 -14.15 -8.72 61.62
CA ARG A 7 -15.44 -8.14 61.17
C ARG A 7 -15.99 -8.87 59.94
N GLN A 8 -17.13 -9.54 60.15
CA GLN A 8 -18.13 -9.81 59.11
C GLN A 8 -18.88 -8.50 58.80
N THR A 9 -19.29 -8.28 57.55
CA THR A 9 -20.69 -7.92 57.24
C THR A 9 -20.98 -8.09 55.74
N ASP A 10 -22.04 -8.85 55.46
CA ASP A 10 -22.84 -8.80 54.24
C ASP A 10 -23.20 -7.37 53.83
N ARG A 11 -23.33 -7.14 52.52
CA ARG A 11 -24.32 -6.27 51.89
C ARG A 11 -24.37 -6.54 50.38
N GLN A 12 -25.41 -7.23 49.95
CA GLN A 12 -26.00 -7.06 48.62
C GLN A 12 -26.51 -5.62 48.48
N ALA A 13 -26.29 -5.04 47.30
CA ALA A 13 -27.09 -3.93 46.80
C ALA A 13 -27.08 -4.00 45.26
N ASP A 14 -28.16 -4.55 44.72
CA ASP A 14 -28.62 -4.24 43.37
C ASP A 14 -28.95 -2.74 43.31
N THR A 15 -28.39 -2.04 42.34
CA THR A 15 -29.01 -0.81 41.84
C THR A 15 -28.62 -0.61 40.38
N GLN A 16 -29.58 -0.91 39.49
CA GLN A 16 -29.62 -0.31 38.16
C GLN A 16 -29.73 1.21 38.33
N THR A 17 -28.85 1.96 37.69
CA THR A 17 -29.16 3.34 37.33
C THR A 17 -28.46 3.70 36.04
N ASP A 18 -29.28 3.85 35.01
CA ASP A 18 -29.05 4.61 33.80
C ASP A 18 -28.30 5.92 34.07
N ARG A 19 -27.22 6.17 33.32
CA ARG A 19 -26.69 7.50 33.04
C ARG A 19 -25.73 7.42 31.85
N GLN A 20 -26.34 7.63 30.70
CA GLN A 20 -25.77 8.28 29.54
C GLN A 20 -24.80 9.42 29.92
N THR A 21 -23.57 9.37 29.41
CA THR A 21 -22.74 10.56 29.25
C THR A 21 -21.73 10.34 28.13
N ASP A 22 -21.84 11.20 27.12
CA ASP A 22 -20.95 11.39 25.99
C ASP A 22 -19.46 11.41 26.38
N ARG A 23 -18.66 10.63 25.66
CA ARG A 23 -17.31 11.06 25.27
C ARG A 23 -17.04 10.69 23.81
N VAL A 24 -17.24 11.71 23.00
CA VAL A 24 -16.89 11.85 21.59
C VAL A 24 -15.36 11.85 21.44
N LEU A 25 -14.92 11.38 20.26
CA LEU A 25 -13.62 11.60 19.59
C LEU A 25 -12.54 10.52 19.77
N GLY A 26 -12.82 9.37 19.15
CA GLY A 26 -11.81 8.44 18.63
C GLY A 26 -12.10 8.09 17.18
N LEU A 27 -12.37 9.10 16.34
CA LEU A 27 -12.53 8.88 14.89
C LEU A 27 -11.17 8.54 14.28
N SER A 28 -11.00 7.25 13.99
CA SER A 28 -10.06 6.75 12.99
C SER A 28 -10.24 7.51 11.66
N PRO A 29 -9.18 7.85 10.90
CA PRO A 29 -9.32 8.63 9.67
C PRO A 29 -9.80 7.79 8.47
N PHE A 30 -10.18 6.52 8.70
CA PHE A 30 -10.84 5.73 7.66
C PHE A 30 -12.30 6.15 7.58
N PHE A 31 -12.58 7.07 6.67
CA PHE A 31 -13.92 7.41 6.21
C PHE A 31 -14.59 6.15 5.65
N VAL A 32 -15.30 5.42 6.52
CA VAL A 32 -16.11 4.26 6.11
C VAL A 32 -17.37 4.81 5.47
N CYS A 33 -17.46 4.78 4.14
CA CYS A 33 -18.75 4.87 3.46
C CYS A 33 -19.56 3.62 3.79
N VAL A 34 -20.38 3.67 4.84
CA VAL A 34 -21.37 2.64 5.15
C VAL A 34 -22.51 2.80 4.15
N PHE A 35 -22.50 2.03 3.06
CA PHE A 35 -23.72 1.82 2.29
C PHE A 35 -24.61 0.87 3.10
N SER A 36 -25.52 1.45 3.88
CA SER A 36 -26.62 0.71 4.50
C SER A 36 -27.58 0.27 3.39
N SER A 37 -27.47 -0.97 2.94
CA SER A 37 -28.41 -1.56 1.99
C SER A 37 -29.49 -2.30 2.76
N ASP A 38 -30.53 -1.59 3.14
CA ASP A 38 -31.83 -2.18 3.51
C ASP A 38 -32.90 -1.09 3.44
N PHE A 39 -33.48 -0.83 2.25
CA PHE A 39 -34.87 -0.33 2.10
C PHE A 39 -35.40 -0.65 0.68
N PRO A 40 -36.71 -0.90 0.51
CA PRO A 40 -37.27 -1.49 -0.70
C PRO A 40 -37.40 -0.51 -1.87
N LYS A 41 -37.35 -1.09 -3.07
CA LYS A 41 -37.44 -0.46 -4.38
C LYS A 41 -38.83 0.12 -4.66
N GLU A 42 -39.08 1.37 -4.31
CA GLU A 42 -40.11 2.17 -4.98
C GLU A 42 -39.91 3.66 -4.65
N LEU A 43 -39.95 4.52 -5.68
CA LEU A 43 -39.64 5.97 -5.70
C LEU A 43 -38.20 6.37 -6.06
N GLN A 44 -37.92 6.19 -7.35
CA GLN A 44 -37.39 7.19 -8.29
C GLN A 44 -36.76 8.51 -7.77
N ILE A 45 -35.61 8.81 -8.40
CA ILE A 45 -35.12 10.15 -8.80
C ILE A 45 -34.59 11.03 -7.66
N PHE A 46 -33.31 10.85 -7.36
CA PHE A 46 -32.39 11.97 -7.20
C PHE A 46 -31.03 11.53 -7.73
N ASP A 47 -30.77 11.82 -9.01
CA ASP A 47 -29.42 11.94 -9.56
C ASP A 47 -28.73 13.12 -8.84
N SER A 48 -28.27 12.90 -7.62
CA SER A 48 -27.24 13.75 -7.04
C SER A 48 -25.91 13.11 -7.39
N PRO A 49 -25.04 13.75 -8.20
CA PRO A 49 -23.65 13.34 -8.26
C PRO A 49 -23.15 13.41 -6.82
N CYS A 50 -22.63 12.32 -6.28
CA CYS A 50 -21.93 12.40 -5.00
C CYS A 50 -20.72 13.33 -5.22
N VAL A 51 -20.88 14.63 -4.95
CA VAL A 51 -19.91 15.67 -5.37
C VAL A 51 -18.53 15.45 -4.73
N LYS A 52 -18.43 14.63 -3.67
CA LYS A 52 -17.16 14.23 -3.03
C LYS A 52 -17.22 12.83 -2.41
N CYS A 53 -17.65 11.82 -3.16
CA CYS A 53 -17.25 10.46 -2.83
C CYS A 53 -15.80 10.29 -3.32
N CYS A 54 -14.83 10.85 -2.59
CA CYS A 54 -13.42 10.59 -2.85
C CYS A 54 -13.12 9.16 -2.40
N CYS A 55 -13.44 8.19 -3.25
CA CYS A 55 -12.93 6.84 -3.08
C CYS A 55 -11.40 6.96 -3.03
N PRO A 56 -10.75 6.51 -1.94
CA PRO A 56 -9.30 6.50 -1.90
C PRO A 56 -8.79 5.68 -3.08
N ALA A 57 -7.77 6.19 -3.77
CA ALA A 57 -7.16 5.44 -4.87
C ALA A 57 -6.71 4.07 -4.34
N PRO A 58 -7.00 2.98 -5.07
CA PRO A 58 -6.59 1.65 -4.63
C PRO A 58 -5.07 1.56 -4.60
N PRO A 59 -4.46 0.61 -3.86
CA PRO A 59 -3.02 0.41 -3.91
C PRO A 59 -2.54 0.18 -5.35
N PRO A 60 -1.55 0.94 -5.85
CA PRO A 60 -1.10 0.81 -7.22
C PRO A 60 -0.38 -0.51 -7.44
N LYS A 61 -0.57 -1.08 -8.63
CA LYS A 61 0.20 -2.20 -9.14
C LYS A 61 1.45 -1.71 -9.88
N ILE A 62 2.38 -2.62 -10.12
CA ILE A 62 3.53 -2.35 -10.96
C ILE A 62 3.08 -1.97 -12.37
N SER A 63 2.00 -2.56 -12.91
CA SER A 63 1.42 -2.12 -14.20
C SER A 63 1.07 -0.64 -14.24
N ASP A 64 0.55 -0.08 -13.14
CA ASP A 64 0.17 1.33 -13.07
C ASP A 64 1.40 2.24 -13.04
N LEU A 65 2.41 1.83 -12.26
CA LEU A 65 3.73 2.46 -12.22
C LEU A 65 4.39 2.48 -13.61
N MET A 66 4.26 1.41 -14.40
CA MET A 66 4.86 1.30 -15.75
C MET A 66 4.27 2.27 -16.78
N ASN A 67 3.09 2.84 -16.50
CA ASN A 67 2.48 3.88 -17.34
C ASN A 67 3.09 5.27 -17.10
N ASP A 68 3.82 5.46 -16.00
CA ASP A 68 4.57 6.67 -15.69
C ASP A 68 6.00 6.59 -16.25
N LYS A 69 6.24 7.28 -17.37
CA LYS A 69 7.53 7.23 -18.08
C LYS A 69 8.67 7.86 -17.30
N ASP A 70 8.42 8.99 -16.66
CA ASP A 70 9.44 9.70 -15.90
C ASP A 70 9.87 8.88 -14.67
N LEU A 71 8.90 8.29 -13.96
CA LEU A 71 9.20 7.38 -12.86
C LEU A 71 9.96 6.14 -13.35
N LEU A 72 9.51 5.53 -14.45
CA LEU A 72 10.18 4.35 -15.01
C LEU A 72 11.63 4.67 -15.39
N ASP A 73 11.90 5.81 -16.01
CA ASP A 73 13.25 6.22 -16.39
C ASP A 73 14.15 6.46 -15.16
N LEU A 74 13.62 7.05 -14.09
CA LEU A 74 14.34 7.17 -12.81
C LEU A 74 14.66 5.81 -12.18
N LEU A 75 13.73 4.85 -12.27
CA LEU A 75 13.96 3.49 -11.80
C LEU A 75 15.03 2.78 -12.62
N ARG A 76 14.98 2.90 -13.95
CA ARG A 76 16.00 2.36 -14.87
C ARG A 76 17.38 2.90 -14.51
N LEU A 77 17.51 4.22 -14.33
CA LEU A 77 18.77 4.86 -13.95
C LEU A 77 19.33 4.32 -12.62
N LYS A 78 18.46 3.97 -11.67
CA LYS A 78 18.83 3.52 -10.33
C LYS A 78 19.06 2.01 -10.22
N LEU A 79 18.40 1.20 -11.04
CA LEU A 79 18.35 -0.25 -10.89
C LEU A 79 19.03 -1.00 -12.03
N ASP A 80 19.28 -0.38 -13.17
CA ASP A 80 20.08 -1.00 -14.23
C ASP A 80 21.55 -1.15 -13.76
N PRO A 81 22.26 -2.19 -14.24
CA PRO A 81 23.59 -2.51 -13.74
C PRO A 81 24.62 -1.45 -14.16
N ASN A 82 24.88 -0.51 -13.26
CA ASN A 82 25.96 0.47 -13.44
C ASN A 82 27.14 0.23 -12.48
N HIS A 83 26.91 -0.46 -11.36
CA HIS A 83 27.92 -0.77 -10.35
C HIS A 83 27.65 -2.12 -9.66
N CYS A 84 28.63 -3.02 -9.63
CA CYS A 84 28.44 -4.41 -9.20
C CYS A 84 28.12 -4.59 -7.70
N THR A 85 28.51 -3.64 -6.84
CA THR A 85 28.26 -3.73 -5.39
C THR A 85 26.88 -3.24 -4.97
N VAL A 86 26.17 -2.50 -5.84
CA VAL A 86 24.85 -1.95 -5.54
C VAL A 86 23.79 -2.99 -5.90
N LYS A 87 22.90 -3.28 -4.95
CA LYS A 87 21.77 -4.19 -5.18
C LYS A 87 20.86 -3.62 -6.28
N ASN A 88 20.66 -4.39 -7.34
CA ASN A 88 20.04 -3.96 -8.60
C ASN A 88 18.84 -4.86 -8.97
N TRP A 89 18.31 -4.71 -10.19
CA TRP A 89 17.18 -5.50 -10.70
C TRP A 89 17.37 -7.02 -10.53
N LYS A 90 18.59 -7.57 -10.71
CA LYS A 90 18.84 -9.01 -10.57
C LYS A 90 18.57 -9.51 -9.16
N ASN A 91 18.96 -8.72 -8.17
CA ASN A 91 18.76 -9.08 -6.77
C ASN A 91 17.26 -9.11 -6.42
N PHE A 92 16.50 -8.19 -7.02
CA PHE A 92 15.05 -8.10 -6.84
C PHE A 92 14.35 -9.26 -7.53
N ALA A 93 14.65 -9.49 -8.80
CA ALA A 93 14.13 -10.59 -9.61
C ALA A 93 14.42 -11.97 -8.99
N SER A 94 15.67 -12.20 -8.55
CA SER A 94 16.05 -13.44 -7.88
C SER A 94 15.24 -13.67 -6.60
N ARG A 95 15.01 -12.61 -5.80
CA ARG A 95 14.23 -12.71 -4.56
C ARG A 95 12.75 -13.02 -4.80
N TRP A 96 12.22 -12.60 -5.95
CA TRP A 96 10.89 -12.94 -6.43
C TRP A 96 10.84 -14.24 -7.25
N GLY A 97 11.91 -15.04 -7.23
CA GLY A 97 11.90 -16.41 -7.74
C GLY A 97 12.34 -16.58 -9.18
N MET A 98 12.88 -15.54 -9.83
CA MET A 98 13.50 -15.71 -11.15
C MET A 98 14.75 -16.58 -11.03
N SER A 99 14.83 -17.65 -11.83
CA SER A 99 15.95 -18.59 -11.79
C SER A 99 17.25 -17.95 -12.30
N TYR A 100 18.40 -18.56 -11.96
CA TYR A 100 19.70 -18.08 -12.43
C TYR A 100 19.79 -18.03 -13.96
N ASP A 101 19.27 -19.04 -14.65
CA ASP A 101 19.28 -19.12 -16.11
C ASP A 101 18.42 -18.00 -16.73
N GLU A 102 17.25 -17.74 -16.15
CA GLU A 102 16.40 -16.62 -16.59
C GLU A 102 17.03 -15.25 -16.35
N LEU A 103 17.67 -15.05 -15.19
CA LEU A 103 18.41 -13.82 -14.88
C LEU A 103 19.55 -13.61 -15.87
N THR A 104 20.29 -14.68 -16.18
CA THR A 104 21.40 -14.66 -17.13
C THR A 104 20.90 -14.34 -18.53
N LEU A 105 19.84 -15.01 -18.99
CA LEU A 105 19.24 -14.75 -20.29
C LEU A 105 18.74 -13.30 -20.42
N LEU A 106 18.10 -12.78 -19.38
CA LEU A 106 17.60 -11.41 -19.39
C LEU A 106 18.72 -10.36 -19.42
N GLU A 107 19.82 -10.58 -18.69
CA GLU A 107 21.00 -9.72 -18.78
C GLU A 107 21.55 -9.71 -20.21
N HIS A 108 21.79 -10.87 -20.80
CA HIS A 108 22.35 -10.96 -22.15
C HIS A 108 21.45 -10.28 -23.20
N ARG A 109 20.12 -10.40 -23.09
CA ARG A 109 19.17 -9.77 -24.01
C ARG A 109 19.17 -8.24 -23.92
N THR A 110 19.44 -7.70 -22.73
CA THR A 110 19.33 -6.26 -22.45
C THR A 110 20.68 -5.56 -22.42
N GLN A 111 21.78 -6.31 -22.44
CA GLN A 111 23.14 -5.79 -22.40
C GLN A 111 23.41 -4.82 -23.56
N GLY A 112 23.74 -3.57 -23.22
CA GLY A 112 24.04 -2.52 -24.21
C GLY A 112 22.84 -2.02 -25.02
N SER A 113 21.61 -2.45 -24.69
CA SER A 113 20.41 -1.98 -25.37
C SER A 113 19.96 -0.62 -24.84
N LEU A 114 19.76 0.33 -25.75
CA LEU A 114 19.17 1.64 -25.42
C LEU A 114 17.64 1.57 -25.29
N VAL A 115 17.03 0.56 -25.92
CA VAL A 115 15.56 0.39 -26.02
C VAL A 115 15.04 -0.54 -24.93
N HIS A 116 15.79 -1.61 -24.61
CA HIS A 116 15.37 -2.63 -23.66
C HIS A 116 16.20 -2.55 -22.38
N SER A 117 15.57 -2.06 -21.29
CA SER A 117 16.17 -2.05 -19.97
C SER A 117 15.85 -3.35 -19.21
N PRO A 118 16.83 -3.95 -18.51
CA PRO A 118 16.55 -5.11 -17.67
C PRO A 118 15.62 -4.79 -16.51
N THR A 119 15.67 -3.57 -15.95
CA THR A 119 14.71 -3.14 -14.91
C THR A 119 13.29 -3.13 -15.45
N GLN A 120 13.08 -2.58 -16.66
CA GLN A 120 11.77 -2.55 -17.30
C GLN A 120 11.23 -3.95 -17.57
N GLU A 121 12.04 -4.85 -18.11
CA GLU A 121 11.64 -6.24 -18.37
C GLU A 121 11.32 -7.00 -17.06
N PHE A 122 12.12 -6.79 -16.02
CA PHE A 122 11.84 -7.31 -14.68
C PHE A 122 10.47 -6.84 -14.17
N LEU A 123 10.21 -5.53 -14.18
CA LEU A 123 8.94 -4.97 -13.73
C LEU A 123 7.77 -5.48 -14.57
N LEU A 124 7.97 -5.62 -15.88
CA LEU A 124 6.95 -6.15 -16.80
C LEU A 124 6.55 -7.60 -16.44
N ARG A 125 7.51 -8.47 -16.11
CA ARG A 125 7.20 -9.87 -15.72
C ARG A 125 6.39 -9.96 -14.42
N TYR A 126 6.57 -9.02 -13.51
CA TYR A 126 5.89 -8.98 -12.21
C TYR A 126 4.79 -7.91 -12.15
N ASN A 127 4.25 -7.47 -13.28
CA ASN A 127 3.34 -6.32 -13.36
C ASN A 127 2.07 -6.43 -12.50
N GLN A 128 1.68 -7.65 -12.12
CA GLN A 128 0.52 -7.92 -11.28
C GLN A 128 0.77 -7.68 -9.78
N LYS A 129 2.03 -7.61 -9.36
CA LYS A 129 2.40 -7.29 -7.97
C LYS A 129 2.10 -5.83 -7.66
N SER A 130 1.90 -5.55 -6.38
CA SER A 130 1.72 -4.19 -5.88
C SER A 130 3.04 -3.42 -5.84
N VAL A 131 2.98 -2.09 -5.90
CA VAL A 131 4.15 -1.23 -5.65
C VAL A 131 4.62 -1.34 -4.19
N SER A 132 3.74 -1.73 -3.27
CA SER A 132 4.09 -2.05 -1.88
C SER A 132 5.04 -3.25 -1.78
N GLU A 133 4.79 -4.35 -2.51
CA GLU A 133 5.70 -5.50 -2.55
C GLU A 133 7.07 -5.12 -3.13
N LEU A 134 7.10 -4.25 -4.16
CA LEU A 134 8.36 -3.72 -4.70
C LEU A 134 9.09 -2.86 -3.64
N SER A 135 8.35 -2.10 -2.86
CA SER A 135 8.89 -1.29 -1.75
C SER A 135 9.47 -2.16 -0.64
N GLU A 136 8.90 -3.34 -0.37
CA GLU A 136 9.46 -4.32 0.57
C GLU A 136 10.82 -4.84 0.12
N LEU A 137 11.01 -5.12 -1.18
CA LEU A 137 12.33 -5.45 -1.71
C LEU A 137 13.33 -4.30 -1.51
N CYS A 138 12.89 -3.07 -1.75
CA CYS A 138 13.73 -1.89 -1.53
C CYS A 138 14.17 -1.78 -0.07
N ARG A 139 13.25 -2.01 0.88
CA ARG A 139 13.57 -2.03 2.31
C ARG A 139 14.53 -3.16 2.66
N PHE A 140 14.27 -4.38 2.18
CA PHE A 140 15.09 -5.56 2.45
C PHE A 140 16.54 -5.38 1.99
N TYR A 141 16.73 -4.84 0.78
CA TYR A 141 18.05 -4.58 0.21
C TYR A 141 18.63 -3.20 0.57
N GLN A 142 17.96 -2.46 1.46
CA GLN A 142 18.37 -1.12 1.89
C GLN A 142 18.55 -0.13 0.71
N ARG A 143 17.78 -0.29 -0.37
CA ARG A 143 17.68 0.66 -1.48
C ARG A 143 16.76 1.82 -1.12
N ILE A 144 17.19 2.61 -0.15
CA ILE A 144 16.42 3.74 0.40
C ILE A 144 16.15 4.81 -0.66
N ASP A 145 17.07 4.96 -1.62
CA ASP A 145 16.94 5.90 -2.73
C ASP A 145 15.78 5.55 -3.67
N VAL A 146 15.57 4.25 -3.94
CA VAL A 146 14.42 3.75 -4.71
C VAL A 146 13.16 3.76 -3.85
N LEU A 147 13.26 3.35 -2.58
CA LEU A 147 12.11 3.34 -1.66
C LEU A 147 11.47 4.74 -1.54
N ARG A 148 12.28 5.79 -1.33
CA ARG A 148 11.78 7.17 -1.23
C ARG A 148 11.13 7.65 -2.53
N LEU A 149 11.67 7.24 -3.68
CA LEU A 149 11.10 7.53 -4.98
C LEU A 149 9.71 6.90 -5.13
N LEU A 150 9.57 5.61 -4.80
CA LEU A 150 8.29 4.90 -4.85
C LEU A 150 7.27 5.49 -3.87
N GLN A 151 7.67 5.79 -2.63
CA GLN A 151 6.80 6.39 -1.62
C GLN A 151 6.30 7.76 -2.05
N SER A 152 7.21 8.64 -2.52
CA SER A 152 6.82 9.96 -3.00
C SER A 152 5.80 9.87 -4.14
N TRP A 153 5.99 8.94 -5.07
CA TRP A 153 5.06 8.73 -6.18
C TRP A 153 3.69 8.21 -5.71
N MET A 154 3.67 7.22 -4.81
CA MET A 154 2.44 6.67 -4.26
C MET A 154 1.60 7.70 -3.49
N GLU A 155 2.27 8.63 -2.79
CA GLU A 155 1.59 9.64 -1.97
C GLU A 155 1.14 10.86 -2.80
N LYS A 156 1.91 11.27 -3.81
CA LYS A 156 1.70 12.55 -4.51
C LYS A 156 1.11 12.38 -5.90
N ASP A 157 1.61 11.41 -6.66
CA ASP A 157 1.29 11.29 -8.09
C ASP A 157 0.16 10.29 -8.33
N TRP A 158 0.18 9.13 -7.65
CA TRP A 158 -0.79 8.06 -7.87
C TRP A 158 -2.25 8.46 -7.61
N PRO A 159 -2.61 9.16 -6.52
CA PRO A 159 -4.01 9.50 -6.25
C PRO A 159 -4.61 10.37 -7.35
N SER A 160 -3.83 11.33 -7.85
CA SER A 160 -4.24 12.19 -8.96
C SER A 160 -4.33 11.39 -10.26
N ARG A 161 -3.36 10.53 -10.58
CA ARG A 161 -3.38 9.71 -11.80
C ARG A 161 -4.59 8.78 -11.87
N TRP A 162 -4.95 8.15 -10.76
CA TRP A 162 -6.14 7.32 -10.66
C TRP A 162 -7.41 8.11 -10.98
N GLN A 163 -7.58 9.28 -10.36
CA GLN A 163 -8.75 10.15 -10.55
C GLN A 163 -8.92 10.69 -11.98
N HIS A 164 -7.83 10.83 -12.74
CA HIS A 164 -7.93 11.30 -14.13
C HIS A 164 -8.25 10.15 -15.11
N THR A 165 -8.06 8.91 -14.69
CA THR A 165 -8.24 7.74 -15.54
C THR A 165 -9.61 7.09 -15.35
N HIS A 166 -10.30 7.34 -14.24
CA HIS A 166 -11.58 6.71 -13.84
C HIS A 166 -12.56 7.76 -13.31
#